data_AF-A0A6M0H9I9-F1
#
_entry.id   AF-A0A6M0H9I9-F1
#
_cell.length_a   1.000
_cell.length_b   1.000
_cell.length_c   1.000
_cell.angle_alpha   90.00
_cell.angle_beta   90.00
_cell.angle_gamma   90.00
#
_symmetry.space_group_name_H-M   'P 1'
#
loop_
_entity.id
_entity.type
_entity.pdbx_description
1 polymer ?
#
loop_
_entity_poly.entity_id
_entity_poly.type
_entity_poly.pdbx_seq_one_letter_code
_entity_poly.pdbx_strand_id
1 'polypeptide(L)'
;MVSDLNDKKIVRTWIIVLVLIAIFGLILFTVFGTGKMSESITGNVKIVEKEDITTIEDAKKSRNSYAYKLDKDGLFYIEMFKTKMDSDEYISEGTFEISKENYDKLNKGEYYYFKLIMNEKTKEGKVKEVYNENPVQ
;
A
#
# COMPACT_ATOMS: atom_id res chain seq x y z
N MET A 1 2.98 -59.11 15.33
CA MET A 1 3.88 -58.55 14.29
C MET A 1 3.18 -57.91 13.10
N VAL A 2 1.87 -58.17 12.84
CA VAL A 2 1.17 -57.64 11.66
C VAL A 2 0.61 -56.22 11.84
N SER A 3 0.21 -55.79 13.05
CA SER A 3 -0.34 -54.42 13.25
C SER A 3 0.74 -53.33 13.13
N ASP A 4 1.94 -53.57 13.68
CA ASP A 4 3.05 -52.61 13.66
C ASP A 4 3.53 -52.24 12.22
N LEU A 5 3.36 -53.15 11.26
CA LEU A 5 3.65 -52.90 9.84
C LEU A 5 2.56 -52.03 9.15
N ASN A 6 1.30 -52.18 9.56
CA ASN A 6 0.20 -51.35 9.05
C ASN A 6 0.23 -49.95 9.68
N ASP A 7 0.54 -49.85 10.97
CA ASP A 7 0.67 -48.57 11.68
C ASP A 7 1.82 -47.75 11.10
N LYS A 8 2.97 -48.38 10.81
CA LYS A 8 4.11 -47.73 10.13
C LYS A 8 3.77 -47.26 8.71
N LYS A 9 2.94 -47.99 7.97
CA LYS A 9 2.48 -47.57 6.63
C LYS A 9 1.52 -46.39 6.71
N ILE A 10 0.58 -46.40 7.67
CA ILE A 10 -0.37 -45.31 7.88
C ILE A 10 0.38 -44.03 8.28
N VAL A 11 1.30 -44.11 9.24
CA VAL A 11 2.13 -42.97 9.66
C VAL A 11 2.96 -42.44 8.49
N ARG A 12 3.57 -43.31 7.68
CA ARG A 12 4.32 -42.91 6.48
C ARG A 12 3.44 -42.20 5.44
N THR A 13 2.21 -42.68 5.22
CA THR A 13 1.24 -42.03 4.33
C THR A 13 0.85 -40.64 4.83
N TRP A 14 0.60 -40.48 6.13
CA TRP A 14 0.29 -39.16 6.71
C TRP A 14 1.44 -38.16 6.60
N ILE A 15 2.69 -38.61 6.79
CA ILE A 15 3.88 -37.77 6.58
C ILE A 15 3.96 -37.30 5.12
N ILE A 16 3.72 -38.18 4.15
CA ILE A 16 3.73 -37.82 2.73
C ILE A 16 2.63 -36.80 2.42
N VAL A 17 1.43 -36.98 2.95
CA VAL A 17 0.31 -36.03 2.77
C VAL A 17 0.65 -34.67 3.38
N LEU A 18 1.23 -34.62 4.59
CA LEU A 18 1.66 -33.36 5.21
C LEU A 18 2.74 -32.65 4.41
N VAL A 19 3.71 -33.39 3.87
CA VAL A 19 4.76 -32.83 3.01
C VAL A 19 4.14 -32.26 1.72
N LEU A 20 3.18 -32.96 1.11
CA LEU A 20 2.48 -32.46 -0.08
C LEU A 20 1.66 -31.19 0.21
N ILE A 21 0.98 -31.12 1.36
CA ILE A 21 0.26 -29.90 1.79
C ILE A 21 1.23 -28.74 2.00
N ALA A 22 2.39 -28.98 2.63
CA ALA A 22 3.40 -27.96 2.84
C ALA A 22 3.99 -27.43 1.52
N ILE A 23 4.27 -28.32 0.56
CA ILE A 23 4.73 -27.95 -0.79
C ILE A 23 3.65 -27.15 -1.52
N PHE A 24 2.39 -27.57 -1.44
CA PHE A 24 1.27 -26.85 -2.06
C PHE A 24 1.08 -25.47 -1.44
N GLY A 25 1.20 -25.35 -0.12
CA GLY A 25 1.20 -24.07 0.59
C GLY A 25 2.33 -23.14 0.16
N LEU A 26 3.54 -23.66 -0.05
CA LEU A 26 4.68 -22.90 -0.58
C LEU A 26 4.44 -22.42 -2.03
N ILE A 27 3.85 -23.25 -2.88
CA ILE A 27 3.51 -22.87 -4.26
C ILE A 27 2.43 -21.77 -4.26
N LEU A 28 1.39 -21.91 -3.44
CA LEU A 28 0.37 -20.88 -3.30
C LEU A 28 0.96 -19.57 -2.77
N PHE A 29 1.87 -19.64 -1.79
CA PHE A 29 2.56 -18.46 -1.27
C PHE A 29 3.46 -17.80 -2.32
N THR A 30 4.14 -18.55 -3.18
CA THR A 30 4.98 -17.95 -4.24
C THR A 30 4.15 -17.36 -5.39
N VAL A 31 3.01 -17.97 -5.75
CA VAL A 31 2.12 -17.47 -6.81
C VAL A 31 1.29 -16.28 -6.33
N PHE A 32 0.83 -16.28 -5.08
CA PHE A 32 -0.09 -15.26 -4.56
C PHE A 32 0.55 -14.28 -3.56
N GLY A 33 1.64 -14.63 -2.89
CA GLY A 33 1.98 -14.12 -1.55
C GLY A 33 2.85 -12.88 -1.43
N THR A 34 3.49 -12.36 -2.46
CA THR A 34 4.16 -11.05 -2.37
C THR A 34 3.87 -10.22 -3.59
N GLY A 35 3.03 -9.18 -3.44
CA GLY A 35 2.90 -8.16 -4.47
C GLY A 35 4.28 -7.55 -4.75
N LYS A 36 4.55 -7.26 -6.03
CA LYS A 36 5.79 -6.59 -6.40
C LYS A 36 5.78 -5.21 -5.74
N MET A 37 6.87 -4.88 -5.06
CA MET A 37 7.12 -3.51 -4.66
C MET A 37 7.64 -2.76 -5.88
N SER A 38 6.98 -1.66 -6.22
CA SER A 38 7.44 -0.73 -7.25
C SER A 38 7.72 0.63 -6.64
N GLU A 39 8.73 1.30 -7.18
CA GLU A 39 9.04 2.68 -6.83
C GLU A 39 8.40 3.60 -7.88
N SER A 40 7.65 4.60 -7.43
CA SER A 40 6.98 5.56 -8.30
C SER A 40 7.08 6.97 -7.74
N ILE A 41 7.05 7.96 -8.62
CA ILE A 41 6.93 9.37 -8.25
C ILE A 41 5.51 9.80 -8.58
N THR A 42 4.83 10.43 -7.62
CA THR A 42 3.46 10.93 -7.83
C THR A 42 3.46 12.16 -8.74
N GLY A 43 2.29 12.49 -9.28
CA GLY A 43 2.04 13.86 -9.73
C GLY A 43 2.04 14.83 -8.54
N ASN A 44 1.67 16.08 -8.82
CA ASN A 44 1.54 17.08 -7.77
C ASN A 44 0.31 16.77 -6.89
N VAL A 45 0.51 16.61 -5.58
CA VAL A 45 -0.52 16.21 -4.62
C VAL A 45 -0.72 17.32 -3.59
N LYS A 46 -1.96 17.79 -3.47
CA LYS A 46 -2.34 18.81 -2.47
C LYS A 46 -2.57 18.20 -1.10
N ILE A 47 -2.02 18.78 -0.05
CA ILE A 47 -2.32 18.37 1.34
C ILE A 47 -3.60 19.05 1.80
N VAL A 48 -4.56 18.23 2.24
CA VAL A 48 -5.86 18.68 2.69
C VAL A 48 -6.19 18.07 4.04
N GLU A 49 -6.97 18.79 4.85
CA GLU A 49 -7.55 18.23 6.06
C GLU A 49 -8.85 17.51 5.72
N LYS A 50 -9.14 16.44 6.44
CA LYS A 50 -10.33 15.60 6.19
C LYS A 50 -11.65 16.36 6.38
N GLU A 51 -11.63 17.40 7.23
CA GLU A 51 -12.80 18.22 7.57
C GLU A 51 -12.99 19.41 6.63
N ASP A 52 -12.01 19.73 5.78
CA ASP A 52 -12.05 20.89 4.89
C ASP A 52 -12.72 20.55 3.55
N ILE A 53 -14.05 20.42 3.60
CA ILE A 53 -14.88 20.04 2.45
C ILE A 53 -14.66 20.99 1.25
N THR A 54 -14.53 22.29 1.51
CA THR A 54 -14.29 23.30 0.47
C THR A 54 -13.01 23.05 -0.32
N THR A 55 -11.90 22.79 0.37
CA THR A 55 -10.62 22.53 -0.29
C THR A 55 -10.62 21.19 -1.01
N ILE A 56 -11.33 20.19 -0.48
CA ILE A 56 -11.53 18.89 -1.13
C ILE A 56 -12.32 19.06 -2.43
N GLU A 57 -13.42 19.81 -2.41
CA GLU A 57 -14.22 20.08 -3.61
C GLU A 57 -13.44 20.85 -4.68
N ASP A 58 -12.63 21.82 -4.28
CA ASP A 58 -11.80 22.57 -5.23
C ASP A 58 -10.69 21.70 -5.82
N ALA A 59 -10.04 20.84 -5.02
CA ALA A 59 -9.09 19.85 -5.55
C ALA A 59 -9.77 18.91 -6.56
N LYS A 60 -11.00 18.47 -6.25
CA LYS A 60 -11.83 17.65 -7.15
C LYS A 60 -12.11 18.36 -8.47
N LYS A 61 -12.61 19.61 -8.43
CA LYS A 61 -12.90 20.42 -9.63
C LYS A 61 -11.67 20.63 -10.50
N SER A 62 -10.52 20.90 -9.90
CA SER A 62 -9.26 21.10 -10.62
C SER A 62 -8.59 19.79 -11.09
N ARG A 63 -9.21 18.63 -10.85
CA ARG A 63 -8.65 17.31 -11.21
C ARG A 63 -7.27 17.05 -10.61
N ASN A 64 -6.98 17.66 -9.46
CA ASN A 64 -5.71 17.53 -8.77
C ASN A 64 -5.78 16.40 -7.73
N SER A 65 -4.73 15.58 -7.68
CA SER A 65 -4.61 14.58 -6.62
C SER A 65 -4.46 15.28 -5.28
N TYR A 66 -5.00 14.68 -4.22
CA TYR A 66 -4.91 15.22 -2.87
C TYR A 66 -4.59 14.12 -1.86
N ALA A 67 -4.10 14.50 -0.68
CA ALA A 67 -3.80 13.56 0.38
C ALA A 67 -4.23 14.07 1.76
N TYR A 68 -4.67 13.15 2.60
CA TYR A 68 -4.91 13.38 4.03
C TYR A 68 -3.70 12.99 4.85
N LYS A 69 -3.35 13.84 5.81
CA LYS A 69 -2.45 13.47 6.91
C LYS A 69 -3.20 12.62 7.92
N LEU A 70 -2.63 11.49 8.30
CA LEU A 70 -3.18 10.57 9.31
C LEU A 70 -2.13 10.31 10.39
N ASP A 71 -2.54 10.41 11.65
CA ASP A 71 -1.77 9.97 12.82
C ASP A 71 -2.55 8.86 13.50
N LYS A 72 -1.93 7.69 13.63
CA LYS A 72 -2.51 6.51 14.29
C LYS A 72 -1.43 5.89 15.17
N ASP A 73 -1.68 5.86 16.47
CA ASP A 73 -0.82 5.16 17.44
C ASP A 73 0.66 5.60 17.39
N GLY A 74 0.91 6.88 17.09
CA GLY A 74 2.25 7.45 16.99
C GLY A 74 2.99 7.12 15.68
N LEU A 75 2.29 6.54 14.72
CA LEU A 75 2.74 6.32 13.35
C LEU A 75 2.06 7.30 12.41
N PHE A 76 2.82 7.80 11.44
CA PHE A 76 2.39 8.85 10.52
C PHE A 76 2.14 8.25 9.14
N TYR A 77 1.00 8.61 8.56
CA TYR A 77 0.60 8.15 7.24
C TYR A 77 0.06 9.29 6.40
N ILE A 78 0.10 9.09 5.09
CA ILE A 78 -0.66 9.87 4.12
C ILE A 78 -1.59 8.95 3.33
N GLU A 79 -2.86 9.31 3.26
CA GLU A 79 -3.84 8.64 2.42
C GLU A 79 -4.07 9.47 1.17
N MET A 80 -3.72 8.91 0.01
CA MET A 80 -3.74 9.62 -1.27
C MET A 80 -4.98 9.29 -2.08
N PHE A 81 -5.54 10.30 -2.73
CA PHE A 81 -6.72 10.20 -3.57
C PHE A 81 -6.42 10.77 -4.94
N LYS A 82 -6.81 10.01 -5.95
CA LYS A 82 -6.61 10.37 -7.36
C LYS A 82 -7.92 10.27 -8.12
N THR A 83 -8.10 11.20 -9.05
CA THR A 83 -9.23 11.18 -9.99
C THR A 83 -9.10 9.94 -10.86
N LYS A 84 -10.20 9.20 -11.01
CA LYS A 84 -10.25 8.10 -11.97
C LYS A 84 -10.17 8.69 -13.39
N MET A 85 -9.47 8.00 -14.28
CA MET A 85 -9.37 8.41 -15.68
C MET A 85 -10.79 8.48 -16.27
N ASP A 86 -11.13 9.63 -16.86
CA ASP A 86 -12.45 9.92 -17.46
C ASP A 86 -13.65 9.90 -16.50
N SER A 87 -13.43 10.15 -15.21
CA SER A 87 -14.50 10.33 -14.22
C SER A 87 -14.14 11.40 -13.19
N ASP A 88 -15.15 12.11 -12.67
CA ASP A 88 -14.99 13.03 -11.54
C ASP A 88 -15.00 12.28 -10.19
N GLU A 89 -15.08 10.95 -10.22
CA GLU A 89 -14.96 10.07 -9.06
C GLU A 89 -13.50 9.94 -8.62
N TYR A 90 -13.24 10.25 -7.36
CA TYR A 90 -11.94 10.07 -6.73
C TYR A 90 -11.93 8.77 -5.94
N ILE A 91 -10.89 7.98 -6.15
CA ILE A 91 -10.65 6.75 -5.41
C ILE A 91 -9.39 6.91 -4.57
N SER A 92 -9.39 6.28 -3.40
CA SER A 92 -8.16 6.13 -2.61
C SER A 92 -7.15 5.33 -3.44
N GLU A 93 -6.04 5.98 -3.78
CA GLU A 93 -4.93 5.35 -4.53
C GLU A 93 -4.05 4.52 -3.59
N GLY A 94 -4.06 4.84 -2.29
CA GLY A 94 -3.32 4.09 -1.29
C GLY A 94 -3.09 4.82 0.03
N THR A 95 -2.63 4.06 1.04
CA THR A 95 -2.13 4.60 2.31
C THR A 95 -0.63 4.34 2.43
N PHE A 96 0.14 5.39 2.69
CA PHE A 96 1.60 5.33 2.72
C PHE A 96 2.14 5.81 4.05
N GLU A 97 2.94 4.98 4.71
CA GLU A 97 3.68 5.35 5.92
C GLU A 97 4.72 6.42 5.57
N ILE A 98 4.84 7.45 6.39
CA ILE A 98 5.78 8.55 6.19
C ILE A 98 6.58 8.79 7.47
N SER A 99 7.84 9.21 7.34
CA SER A 99 8.62 9.60 8.51
C SER A 99 8.03 10.84 9.16
N LYS A 100 8.16 10.94 10.49
CA LYS A 100 7.71 12.12 11.23
C LYS A 100 8.30 13.42 10.66
N GLU A 101 9.60 13.41 10.35
CA GLU A 101 10.28 14.58 9.79
C GLU A 101 9.64 15.07 8.49
N ASN A 102 9.29 14.16 7.57
CA ASN A 102 8.63 14.53 6.33
C ASN A 102 7.16 14.89 6.56
N TYR A 103 6.48 14.20 7.46
CA TYR A 103 5.10 14.50 7.85
C TYR A 103 4.95 15.92 8.41
N ASP A 104 5.88 16.35 9.26
CA ASP A 104 5.87 17.66 9.89
C ASP A 104 6.16 18.79 8.89
N LYS A 105 6.85 18.51 7.77
CA LYS A 105 7.09 19.46 6.67
C LYS A 105 5.86 19.68 5.78
N LEU A 106 4.85 18.81 5.85
CA LEU A 106 3.64 18.91 5.03
C LEU A 106 2.68 19.95 5.61
N ASN A 107 2.53 21.05 4.89
CA ASN A 107 1.62 22.14 5.22
C ASN A 107 0.29 21.98 4.49
N LYS A 108 -0.81 22.32 5.18
CA LYS A 108 -2.15 22.34 4.61
C LYS A 108 -2.22 23.32 3.43
N GLY A 109 -2.89 22.93 2.35
CA GLY A 109 -3.12 23.77 1.18
C GLY A 109 -1.96 23.79 0.18
N GLU A 110 -0.78 23.35 0.61
CA GLU A 110 0.42 23.26 -0.21
C GLU A 110 0.45 21.97 -1.04
N TYR A 111 1.33 21.99 -2.02
CA TYR A 111 1.46 21.01 -3.10
C TYR A 111 2.84 20.35 -3.03
N TYR A 112 2.86 19.02 -3.10
CA TYR A 112 4.09 18.24 -2.98
C TYR A 112 4.12 17.06 -3.95
N TYR A 113 5.33 16.64 -4.31
CA TYR A 113 5.60 15.42 -5.04
C TYR A 113 6.15 14.37 -4.08
N PHE A 114 5.66 13.13 -4.19
CA PHE A 114 6.04 12.04 -3.31
C PHE A 114 6.72 10.93 -4.10
N LYS A 115 7.84 10.46 -3.58
CA LYS A 115 8.49 9.24 -4.04
C LYS A 115 8.04 8.10 -3.16
N LEU A 116 7.31 7.16 -3.74
CA LEU A 116 6.63 6.08 -3.05
C LEU A 116 7.31 4.75 -3.35
N ILE A 117 7.37 3.89 -2.35
CA ILE A 117 7.60 2.46 -2.52
C ILE A 117 6.26 1.78 -2.20
N MET A 118 5.59 1.24 -3.22
CA MET A 118 4.22 0.73 -3.13
C MET A 118 4.17 -0.75 -3.47
N ASN A 119 3.36 -1.49 -2.72
CA ASN A 119 2.90 -2.81 -3.13
C ASN A 119 1.71 -2.67 -4.08
N GLU A 120 1.87 -3.08 -5.34
CA GLU A 120 0.86 -2.87 -6.38
C GLU A 120 -0.47 -3.58 -6.10
N LYS A 121 -0.44 -4.69 -5.34
CA LYS A 121 -1.64 -5.48 -5.00
C LYS A 121 -2.46 -4.83 -3.89
N THR A 122 -1.80 -4.37 -2.83
CA THR A 122 -2.50 -3.82 -1.64
C THR A 122 -2.69 -2.31 -1.71
N LYS A 123 -1.96 -1.63 -2.60
CA LYS A 123 -1.94 -0.15 -2.66
C LYS A 123 -1.47 0.49 -1.34
N GLU A 124 -0.65 -0.23 -0.61
CA GLU A 124 -0.01 0.25 0.61
C GLU A 124 1.50 0.35 0.39
N GLY A 125 2.15 1.22 1.16
CA GLY A 125 3.57 1.44 0.98
C GLY A 125 4.17 2.44 1.95
N LYS A 126 5.32 2.98 1.55
CA LYS A 126 6.04 4.00 2.30
C LYS A 126 6.44 5.18 1.42
N VAL A 127 6.47 6.36 2.00
CA VAL A 127 7.05 7.56 1.43
C VAL A 127 8.55 7.54 1.67
N LYS A 128 9.31 7.50 0.59
CA LYS A 128 10.78 7.53 0.61
C LYS A 128 11.29 8.96 0.73
N GLU A 129 10.77 9.85 -0.12
CA GLU A 129 11.18 11.26 -0.21
C GLU A 129 9.98 12.15 -0.56
N VAL A 130 10.04 13.42 -0.14
CA VAL A 130 9.05 14.47 -0.42
C VAL A 130 9.76 15.64 -1.08
N TYR A 131 9.18 16.18 -2.15
CA TYR A 131 9.72 17.32 -2.89
C TYR A 131 8.68 18.43 -3.03
N ASN A 132 9.13 19.67 -2.94
CA ASN A 132 8.29 20.86 -3.18
C ASN A 132 8.25 21.24 -4.67
N GLU A 133 9.22 20.77 -5.44
CA GLU A 133 9.34 20.98 -6.87
C GLU A 133 9.34 19.62 -7.58
N ASN A 134 9.01 19.61 -8.87
CA ASN A 134 8.95 18.38 -9.65
C ASN A 134 10.35 17.75 -9.75
N PRO A 135 10.60 16.56 -9.16
CA PRO A 135 11.93 15.96 -9.14
C PRO A 135 12.35 15.32 -10.47
N VAL A 136 11.46 15.29 -11.48
CA VAL A 136 11.68 14.67 -12.79
C VAL A 136 11.95 15.72 -13.89
N GLN A 137 11.95 17.01 -13.53
CA GLN A 137 12.15 18.13 -14.45
C GLN A 137 13.61 18.54 -14.60
#